data_AF-A0A7K0ZMP5-F1
#
_entry.id   AF-A0A7K0ZMP5-F1
#
_cell.length_a   1.000
_cell.length_b   1.000
_cell.length_c   1.000
_cell.angle_alpha   90.00
_cell.angle_beta   90.00
_cell.angle_gamma   90.00
#
_symmetry.space_group_name_H-M   'P 1'
#
loop_
_entity.id
_entity.type
_entity.pdbx_description
1 polymer ?
#
loop_
_entity_poly.entity_id
_entity_poly.type
_entity_poly.pdbx_seq_one_letter_code
_entity_poly.pdbx_strand_id
1 'polypeptide(L)'
;MASSTGSSIPRSADALRGAFSGYFADKGHTVVPSASLIPHDPTLLFTVAGMVPFKPYFMGDEVAPYDKAVTVQKCVRAGGKHNDLDEVGRTKRHLVFFEMLGNFSFGDYFKSDAIPWSWELVTEVFGFDGDRLWITVHESDDEAEAMWHEQVGVPMNRIQRLGDKDNFWQAGDTGPCGPCSEIHIDRGPAFGPDGGPATDPTGDRFMEFWNLVFMQYNQAPDGSRTALPKPSIDTGAGLERILALVQGVDSVWETDVLFPIIEQAQSTTGAHYKIGDYEDRNSFSLRVLAEHARSAAMLINDGVFPSNENRGYVLRRIIRRAVRHAYLLGTEKLVMPALANTAIDVMATAYPDIAKNKDFVLGVLTKEEERFRHTLKTGLSILEDDLSAGNKKLSGTSAFLLHDTYGFPLELTQEIASERGIEVDIAGFQSEMNEQKTRAKSARKSGRSDADRVEAYREVMETHGVTEFVGYVHDLSESTVLAVIDGDDSCVEVFLDHTPFYAESGGQVGDIGTIIGEGFELSVIDTNFALPGLRRHICRVVSGEPTEGIAVTARIDVDARTATRRNHTGTHVLHWALRTVLG
;
A
#
# COMPACT_ATOMS: atom_id res chain seq x y z
N MET A 1 -31.07 -30.24 25.41
CA MET A 1 -30.16 -29.90 26.52
C MET A 1 -28.73 -30.18 26.04
N ALA A 2 -28.19 -29.25 25.27
CA ALA A 2 -26.79 -29.24 24.88
C ALA A 2 -26.04 -28.40 25.92
N SER A 3 -24.89 -28.89 26.36
CA SER A 3 -24.05 -28.25 27.37
C SER A 3 -23.60 -26.87 26.92
N SER A 4 -24.10 -25.82 27.59
CA SER A 4 -23.46 -24.52 27.59
C SER A 4 -22.12 -24.64 28.32
N THR A 5 -21.07 -25.04 27.60
CA THR A 5 -19.71 -24.71 28.03
C THR A 5 -19.64 -23.19 27.98
N GLY A 6 -19.77 -22.54 29.14
CA GLY A 6 -19.57 -21.11 29.28
C GLY A 6 -18.14 -20.79 28.86
N SER A 7 -17.94 -20.50 27.58
CA SER A 7 -16.70 -19.94 27.09
C SER A 7 -16.56 -18.56 27.71
N SER A 8 -15.46 -18.34 28.44
CA SER A 8 -15.16 -17.00 28.94
C SER A 8 -15.03 -16.04 27.76
N ILE A 9 -15.71 -14.90 27.80
CA ILE A 9 -15.59 -13.81 26.81
C ILE A 9 -14.10 -13.59 26.48
N PRO A 10 -13.69 -13.55 25.19
CA PRO A 10 -12.29 -13.39 24.82
C PRO A 10 -11.79 -11.98 25.15
N ARG A 11 -11.22 -11.81 26.33
CA ARG A 11 -10.77 -10.49 26.84
C ARG A 11 -9.37 -10.07 26.36
N SER A 12 -8.57 -10.96 25.77
CA SER A 12 -7.25 -10.61 25.22
C SER A 12 -7.23 -10.71 23.69
N ALA A 13 -6.26 -10.05 23.06
CA ALA A 13 -6.05 -10.12 21.62
C ALA A 13 -5.90 -11.56 21.11
N ASP A 14 -5.06 -12.36 21.74
CA ASP A 14 -4.86 -13.76 21.35
C ASP A 14 -6.13 -14.61 21.53
N ALA A 15 -6.88 -14.39 22.62
CA ALA A 15 -8.14 -15.08 22.83
C ALA A 15 -9.18 -14.68 21.76
N LEU A 16 -9.22 -13.41 21.37
CA LEU A 16 -10.15 -12.90 20.36
C LEU A 16 -9.83 -13.43 18.96
N ARG A 17 -8.55 -13.43 18.56
CA ARG A 17 -8.09 -14.05 17.29
C ARG A 17 -8.48 -15.53 17.23
N GLY A 18 -8.22 -16.25 18.32
CA GLY A 18 -8.54 -17.67 18.45
C GLY A 18 -10.04 -17.95 18.42
N ALA A 19 -10.84 -17.15 19.13
CA ALA A 19 -12.30 -17.28 19.16
C ALA A 19 -12.92 -17.07 17.78
N PHE A 20 -12.52 -16.01 17.06
CA PHE A 20 -13.02 -15.74 15.70
C PHE A 20 -12.62 -16.85 14.71
N SER A 21 -11.33 -17.22 14.69
CA SER A 21 -10.83 -18.23 13.75
C SER A 21 -11.41 -19.61 14.04
N GLY A 22 -11.52 -19.98 15.32
CA GLY A 22 -12.10 -21.24 15.76
C GLY A 22 -13.59 -21.34 15.43
N TYR A 23 -14.35 -20.27 15.67
CA TYR A 23 -15.78 -20.23 15.36
C TYR A 23 -16.06 -20.50 13.88
N PHE A 24 -15.33 -19.85 12.96
CA PHE A 24 -15.51 -20.10 11.53
C PHE A 24 -14.88 -21.42 11.07
N ALA A 25 -13.81 -21.90 11.70
CA ALA A 25 -13.30 -23.24 11.45
C ALA A 25 -14.36 -24.31 11.75
N ASP A 26 -15.14 -24.15 12.83
CA ASP A 26 -16.26 -25.02 13.18
C ASP A 26 -17.43 -24.96 12.16
N LYS A 27 -17.54 -23.87 11.39
CA LYS A 27 -18.46 -23.74 10.24
C LYS A 27 -17.85 -24.22 8.90
N GLY A 28 -16.66 -24.81 8.94
CA GLY A 28 -15.98 -25.41 7.78
C GLY A 28 -15.07 -24.47 7.00
N HIS A 29 -14.72 -23.30 7.54
CA HIS A 29 -13.76 -22.39 6.90
C HIS A 29 -12.33 -22.89 7.08
N THR A 30 -11.52 -22.76 6.02
CA THR A 30 -10.07 -23.00 6.12
C THR A 30 -9.42 -21.83 6.83
N VAL A 31 -8.70 -22.07 7.93
CA VAL A 31 -7.91 -21.03 8.61
C VAL A 31 -6.67 -20.73 7.75
N VAL A 32 -6.62 -19.54 7.17
CA VAL A 32 -5.51 -19.11 6.31
C VAL A 32 -4.64 -18.11 7.08
N PRO A 33 -3.30 -18.29 7.12
CA PRO A 33 -2.40 -17.33 7.76
C PRO A 33 -2.49 -15.94 7.12
N SER A 34 -2.21 -14.90 7.90
CA SER A 34 -2.10 -13.53 7.37
C SER A 34 -1.07 -13.45 6.26
N ALA A 35 -1.45 -12.86 5.14
CA ALA A 35 -0.54 -12.47 4.07
C ALA A 35 0.34 -11.27 4.48
N SER A 36 1.36 -11.00 3.66
CA SER A 36 2.25 -9.84 3.79
C SER A 36 1.50 -8.51 3.69
N LEU A 37 2.02 -7.50 4.39
CA LEU A 37 1.64 -6.10 4.21
C LEU A 37 2.04 -5.54 2.84
N ILE A 38 2.93 -6.22 2.11
CA ILE A 38 3.26 -5.96 0.71
C ILE A 38 2.35 -6.83 -0.18
N PRO A 39 1.33 -6.25 -0.84
CA PRO A 39 0.40 -7.02 -1.64
C PRO A 39 1.05 -7.44 -2.97
N HIS A 40 0.55 -8.53 -3.55
CA HIS A 40 0.88 -8.92 -4.93
C HIS A 40 0.26 -7.98 -5.98
N ASP A 41 -0.83 -7.30 -5.60
CA ASP A 41 -1.50 -6.30 -6.44
C ASP A 41 -0.59 -5.08 -6.67
N PRO A 42 -0.13 -4.81 -7.91
CA PRO A 42 0.80 -3.72 -8.20
C PRO A 42 0.16 -2.33 -8.07
N THR A 43 -1.18 -2.24 -8.01
CA THR A 43 -1.91 -0.98 -7.87
C THR A 43 -1.97 -0.49 -6.41
N LEU A 44 -1.66 -1.37 -5.45
CA LEU A 44 -1.74 -1.07 -4.02
C LEU A 44 -0.35 -0.93 -3.39
N LEU A 45 -0.17 0.12 -2.57
CA LEU A 45 1.03 0.26 -1.75
C LEU A 45 1.04 -0.77 -0.61
N PHE A 46 -0.08 -1.02 0.04
CA PHE A 46 -0.15 -1.95 1.16
C PHE A 46 -1.38 -2.84 1.07
N THR A 47 -1.36 -3.96 1.78
CA THR A 47 -2.56 -4.74 2.08
C THR A 47 -3.48 -3.90 2.97
N VAL A 48 -4.54 -3.32 2.39
CA VAL A 48 -5.45 -2.37 3.08
C VAL A 48 -6.70 -3.02 3.70
N ALA A 49 -6.99 -4.27 3.33
CA ALA A 49 -8.15 -5.03 3.76
C ALA A 49 -7.88 -6.54 3.73
N GLY A 50 -8.70 -7.29 4.47
CA GLY A 50 -8.65 -8.75 4.60
C GLY A 50 -8.81 -9.50 3.28
N MET A 51 -9.60 -8.94 2.35
CA MET A 51 -9.86 -9.56 1.05
C MET A 51 -8.75 -9.38 0.00
N VAL A 52 -7.79 -8.46 0.22
CA VAL A 52 -6.72 -8.15 -0.77
C VAL A 52 -5.96 -9.40 -1.24
N PRO A 53 -5.56 -10.34 -0.37
CA PRO A 53 -4.91 -11.58 -0.80
C PRO A 53 -5.81 -12.49 -1.66
N PHE A 54 -7.13 -12.32 -1.59
CA PHE A 54 -8.13 -13.17 -2.25
C PHE A 54 -8.73 -12.55 -3.52
N LYS A 55 -8.32 -11.33 -3.93
CA LYS A 55 -8.81 -10.68 -5.17
C LYS A 55 -8.81 -11.61 -6.39
N PRO A 56 -7.74 -12.38 -6.67
CA PRO A 56 -7.71 -13.24 -7.87
C PRO A 56 -8.84 -14.29 -7.86
N TYR A 57 -9.23 -14.77 -6.69
CA TYR A 57 -10.30 -15.77 -6.54
C TYR A 57 -11.68 -15.15 -6.76
N PHE A 58 -11.91 -13.94 -6.22
CA PHE A 58 -13.17 -13.23 -6.44
C PHE A 58 -13.36 -12.76 -7.89
N MET A 59 -12.26 -12.46 -8.58
CA MET A 59 -12.27 -12.11 -10.01
C MET A 59 -12.40 -13.33 -10.94
N GLY A 60 -12.15 -14.54 -10.42
CA GLY A 60 -12.09 -15.76 -11.21
C GLY A 60 -10.81 -15.88 -12.07
N ASP A 61 -9.80 -15.06 -11.80
CA ASP A 61 -8.48 -15.13 -12.42
C ASP A 61 -7.75 -16.42 -12.00
N GLU A 62 -7.97 -16.85 -10.76
CA GLU A 62 -7.46 -18.09 -10.20
C GLU A 62 -8.57 -18.89 -9.51
N VAL A 63 -8.44 -20.22 -9.51
CA VAL A 63 -9.34 -21.10 -8.75
C VAL A 63 -8.90 -21.10 -7.29
N ALA A 64 -9.80 -20.72 -6.39
CA ALA A 64 -9.54 -20.79 -4.95
C ALA A 64 -9.23 -22.24 -4.52
N PRO A 65 -8.21 -22.46 -3.68
CA PRO A 65 -7.90 -23.81 -3.18
C PRO A 65 -8.86 -24.28 -2.06
N TYR A 66 -9.84 -23.45 -1.70
CA TYR A 66 -10.87 -23.70 -0.69
C TYR A 66 -12.18 -23.00 -1.10
N ASP A 67 -13.31 -23.52 -0.63
CA ASP A 67 -14.62 -22.90 -0.84
C ASP A 67 -14.91 -21.77 0.17
N LYS A 68 -14.26 -21.83 1.34
CA LYS A 68 -14.39 -20.89 2.45
C LYS A 68 -13.06 -20.67 3.14
N ALA A 69 -12.78 -19.43 3.55
CA ALA A 69 -11.58 -19.10 4.31
C ALA A 69 -11.87 -18.18 5.49
N VAL A 70 -11.07 -18.27 6.54
CA VAL A 70 -11.07 -17.33 7.66
C VAL A 70 -9.65 -16.83 7.92
N THR A 71 -9.49 -15.53 8.15
CA THR A 71 -8.19 -14.91 8.43
C THR A 71 -8.26 -13.87 9.54
N VAL A 72 -7.10 -13.63 10.16
CA VAL A 72 -6.79 -12.40 10.90
C VAL A 72 -5.68 -11.70 10.12
N GLN A 73 -6.07 -10.84 9.18
CA GLN A 73 -5.16 -10.23 8.22
C GLN A 73 -4.56 -8.93 8.78
N LYS A 74 -3.23 -8.83 8.74
CA LYS A 74 -2.50 -7.58 8.94
C LYS A 74 -2.88 -6.57 7.86
N CYS A 75 -3.26 -5.35 8.24
CA CYS A 75 -3.58 -4.28 7.31
C CYS A 75 -2.80 -3.00 7.63
N VAL A 76 -2.48 -2.23 6.60
CA VAL A 76 -1.90 -0.89 6.73
C VAL A 76 -2.66 0.12 5.89
N ARG A 77 -3.11 1.21 6.51
CA ARG A 77 -3.78 2.36 5.86
C ARG A 77 -2.99 3.64 6.07
N ALA A 78 -1.92 3.80 5.29
CA ALA A 78 -1.04 4.97 5.32
C ALA A 78 -0.61 5.44 3.92
N GLY A 79 -1.56 5.58 2.99
CA GLY A 79 -1.27 6.14 1.67
C GLY A 79 -2.37 5.87 0.63
N GLY A 80 -2.38 6.67 -0.44
CA GLY A 80 -3.40 6.57 -1.49
C GLY A 80 -4.79 6.96 -0.98
N LYS A 81 -5.83 6.23 -1.43
CA LYS A 81 -7.25 6.46 -1.05
C LYS A 81 -7.56 6.13 0.42
N HIS A 82 -6.81 5.21 1.02
CA HIS A 82 -7.01 4.76 2.40
C HIS A 82 -5.84 5.23 3.27
N ASN A 83 -6.02 6.38 3.91
CA ASN A 83 -4.97 7.01 4.71
C ASN A 83 -5.52 7.50 6.06
N ASP A 84 -5.25 6.71 7.09
CA ASP A 84 -5.65 7.01 8.47
C ASP A 84 -4.50 7.65 9.27
N LEU A 85 -3.35 7.90 8.63
CA LEU A 85 -2.14 8.38 9.31
C LEU A 85 -2.41 9.66 10.10
N ASP A 86 -3.14 10.61 9.52
CA ASP A 86 -3.41 11.89 10.18
C ASP A 86 -4.49 11.77 11.29
N GLU A 87 -5.27 10.68 11.34
CA GLU A 87 -6.27 10.45 12.39
C GLU A 87 -5.69 9.78 13.65
N VAL A 88 -4.50 9.16 13.52
CA VAL A 88 -3.82 8.47 14.62
C VAL A 88 -3.57 9.39 15.80
N GLY A 89 -4.00 8.93 16.97
CA GLY A 89 -3.93 9.63 18.24
C GLY A 89 -5.03 10.69 18.46
N ARG A 90 -5.67 11.19 17.39
CA ARG A 90 -6.74 12.19 17.47
C ARG A 90 -8.08 11.54 17.80
N THR A 91 -8.37 10.41 17.15
CA THR A 91 -9.61 9.67 17.34
C THR A 91 -9.44 8.50 18.31
N LYS A 92 -10.56 7.91 18.74
CA LYS A 92 -10.59 6.74 19.64
C LYS A 92 -10.35 5.40 18.93
N ARG A 93 -10.20 5.39 17.59
CA ARG A 93 -10.36 4.15 16.79
C ARG A 93 -9.52 4.02 15.53
N HIS A 94 -8.86 5.08 15.05
CA HIS A 94 -8.07 5.02 13.81
C HIS A 94 -6.61 4.66 14.12
N LEU A 95 -6.10 3.75 13.29
CA LEU A 95 -4.76 3.17 13.37
C LEU A 95 -4.20 3.11 11.95
N VAL A 96 -2.88 3.21 11.80
CA VAL A 96 -2.22 2.90 10.53
C VAL A 96 -2.17 1.39 10.36
N PHE A 97 -1.60 0.68 11.33
CA PHE A 97 -1.58 -0.78 11.36
C PHE A 97 -2.72 -1.28 12.24
N PHE A 98 -3.50 -2.22 11.71
CA PHE A 98 -4.55 -2.90 12.45
C PHE A 98 -4.76 -4.31 11.90
N GLU A 99 -5.50 -5.12 12.64
CA GLU A 99 -5.85 -6.46 12.22
C GLU A 99 -7.32 -6.52 11.79
N MET A 100 -7.55 -6.99 10.58
CA MET A 100 -8.88 -7.21 10.04
C MET A 100 -9.22 -8.69 10.11
N LEU A 101 -10.17 -9.05 10.97
CA LEU A 101 -10.73 -10.40 11.00
C LEU A 101 -11.72 -10.53 9.84
N GLY A 102 -11.62 -11.61 9.07
CA GLY A 102 -12.50 -11.82 7.93
C GLY A 102 -12.86 -13.28 7.71
N ASN A 103 -14.13 -13.54 7.40
CA ASN A 103 -14.61 -14.79 6.84
C ASN A 103 -15.02 -14.56 5.39
N PHE A 104 -14.64 -15.50 4.52
CA PHE A 104 -14.78 -15.39 3.08
C PHE A 104 -15.55 -16.58 2.53
N SER A 105 -16.34 -16.33 1.49
CA SER A 105 -17.04 -17.35 0.70
C SER A 105 -16.69 -17.17 -0.76
N PHE A 106 -16.22 -18.24 -1.42
CA PHE A 106 -15.94 -18.25 -2.85
C PHE A 106 -17.09 -18.91 -3.63
N GLY A 107 -18.32 -18.53 -3.28
CA GLY A 107 -19.55 -19.06 -3.88
C GLY A 107 -20.14 -20.29 -3.21
N ASP A 108 -19.85 -20.52 -1.92
CA ASP A 108 -20.45 -21.62 -1.13
C ASP A 108 -21.67 -21.18 -0.32
N TYR A 109 -21.52 -20.12 0.48
CA TYR A 109 -22.59 -19.51 1.28
C TYR A 109 -22.72 -18.01 0.99
N PHE A 110 -23.84 -17.42 1.37
CA PHE A 110 -24.14 -16.00 1.18
C PHE A 110 -24.87 -15.42 2.41
N LYS A 111 -25.75 -14.44 2.21
CA LYS A 111 -26.43 -13.67 3.28
C LYS A 111 -27.15 -14.54 4.33
N SER A 112 -27.88 -15.57 3.88
CA SER A 112 -28.72 -16.44 4.74
C SER A 112 -27.95 -17.18 5.83
N ASP A 113 -26.64 -17.37 5.62
CA ASP A 113 -25.73 -18.00 6.58
C ASP A 113 -24.84 -16.94 7.25
N ALA A 114 -24.31 -15.99 6.47
CA ALA A 114 -23.40 -14.97 6.95
C ALA A 114 -24.01 -14.10 8.05
N ILE A 115 -25.27 -13.67 7.88
CA ILE A 115 -25.96 -12.79 8.82
C ILE A 115 -26.19 -13.49 10.17
N PRO A 116 -26.84 -14.68 10.25
CA PRO A 116 -27.01 -15.40 11.51
C PRO A 116 -25.69 -15.78 12.17
N TRP A 117 -24.69 -16.22 11.40
CA TRP A 117 -23.39 -16.58 11.98
C TRP A 117 -22.68 -15.38 12.58
N SER A 118 -22.79 -14.21 11.96
CA SER A 118 -22.22 -12.97 12.49
C SER A 118 -22.91 -12.57 13.79
N TRP A 119 -24.25 -12.68 13.85
CA TRP A 119 -25.00 -12.43 15.08
C TRP A 119 -24.63 -13.40 16.21
N GLU A 120 -24.63 -14.70 15.94
CA GLU A 120 -24.25 -15.75 16.90
C GLU A 120 -22.84 -15.50 17.45
N LEU A 121 -21.87 -15.11 16.61
CA LEU A 121 -20.52 -14.79 17.07
C LEU A 121 -20.52 -13.59 18.02
N VAL A 122 -21.17 -12.48 17.67
CA VAL A 122 -21.10 -11.26 18.48
C VAL A 122 -21.88 -11.39 19.80
N THR A 123 -23.00 -12.11 19.83
CA THR A 123 -23.80 -12.26 21.07
C THR A 123 -23.32 -13.41 21.94
N GLU A 124 -23.06 -14.59 21.34
CA GLU A 124 -22.78 -15.80 22.12
C GLU A 124 -21.28 -15.99 22.40
N VAL A 125 -20.41 -15.60 21.47
CA VAL A 125 -18.96 -15.80 21.61
C VAL A 125 -18.27 -14.57 22.19
N PHE A 126 -18.57 -13.37 21.65
CA PHE A 126 -18.03 -12.11 22.17
C PHE A 126 -18.82 -11.59 23.37
N GLY A 127 -20.04 -12.09 23.60
CA GLY A 127 -20.84 -11.74 24.78
C GLY A 127 -21.43 -10.33 24.72
N PHE A 128 -21.60 -9.75 23.53
CA PHE A 128 -22.26 -8.46 23.40
C PHE A 128 -23.76 -8.59 23.64
N ASP A 129 -24.29 -7.62 24.37
CA ASP A 129 -25.73 -7.50 24.58
C ASP A 129 -26.41 -7.14 23.26
N GLY A 130 -27.22 -8.07 22.74
CA GLY A 130 -27.97 -7.90 21.51
C GLY A 130 -28.87 -6.67 21.52
N ASP A 131 -29.31 -6.17 22.69
CA ASP A 131 -30.12 -4.96 22.81
C ASP A 131 -29.35 -3.66 22.56
N ARG A 132 -28.02 -3.73 22.57
CA ARG A 132 -27.13 -2.61 22.24
C ARG A 132 -26.69 -2.62 20.78
N LEU A 133 -26.96 -3.69 20.04
CA LEU A 133 -26.55 -3.82 18.64
C LEU A 133 -27.51 -3.08 17.71
N TRP A 134 -26.93 -2.43 16.71
CA TRP A 134 -27.60 -1.71 15.64
C TRP A 134 -27.05 -2.20 14.31
N ILE A 135 -27.92 -2.25 13.31
CA ILE A 135 -27.58 -2.76 11.98
C ILE A 135 -27.79 -1.64 10.98
N THR A 136 -26.85 -1.49 10.06
CA THR A 136 -27.09 -0.73 8.83
C THR A 136 -27.10 -1.67 7.63
N VAL A 137 -27.91 -1.35 6.63
CA VAL A 137 -28.01 -2.08 5.35
C VAL A 137 -28.05 -1.06 4.22
N HIS A 138 -27.63 -1.48 3.02
CA HIS A 138 -27.76 -0.63 1.84
C HIS A 138 -29.23 -0.35 1.53
N GLU A 139 -29.54 0.86 1.08
CA GLU A 139 -30.91 1.28 0.75
C GLU A 139 -31.60 0.39 -0.29
N SER A 140 -30.83 -0.29 -1.15
CA SER A 140 -31.33 -1.23 -2.16
C SER A 140 -31.39 -2.70 -1.73
N ASP A 141 -30.94 -3.05 -0.52
CA ASP A 141 -30.81 -4.44 -0.06
C ASP A 141 -31.94 -4.87 0.89
N ASP A 142 -33.14 -5.06 0.32
CA ASP A 142 -34.32 -5.56 1.05
C ASP A 142 -34.11 -6.95 1.67
N GLU A 143 -33.29 -7.78 1.02
CA GLU A 143 -33.00 -9.14 1.45
C GLU A 143 -32.23 -9.15 2.78
N ALA A 144 -31.20 -8.30 2.90
CA ALA A 144 -30.43 -8.20 4.13
C ALA A 144 -31.30 -7.67 5.31
N GLU A 145 -32.12 -6.64 5.08
CA GLU A 145 -33.04 -6.12 6.11
C GLU A 145 -34.01 -7.22 6.60
N ALA A 146 -34.63 -7.94 5.68
CA ALA A 146 -35.55 -9.02 6.00
C ALA A 146 -34.85 -10.13 6.80
N MET A 147 -33.64 -10.53 6.43
CA MET A 147 -32.89 -11.54 7.18
C MET A 147 -32.54 -11.08 8.60
N TRP A 148 -32.06 -9.85 8.76
CA TRP A 148 -31.79 -9.28 10.08
C TRP A 148 -33.04 -9.21 10.95
N HIS A 149 -34.18 -8.83 10.38
CA HIS A 149 -35.41 -8.71 11.14
C HIS A 149 -36.07 -10.08 11.44
N GLU A 150 -36.24 -10.92 10.43
CA GLU A 150 -37.08 -12.12 10.49
C GLU A 150 -36.29 -13.35 10.96
N GLN A 151 -35.06 -13.52 10.50
CA GLN A 151 -34.23 -14.69 10.83
C GLN A 151 -33.45 -14.49 12.12
N VAL A 152 -32.88 -13.30 12.32
CA VAL A 152 -32.10 -12.98 13.52
C VAL A 152 -32.98 -12.41 14.64
N GLY A 153 -34.00 -11.62 14.31
CA GLY A 153 -34.90 -11.02 15.29
C GLY A 153 -34.53 -9.60 15.71
N VAL A 154 -33.70 -8.88 14.94
CA VAL A 154 -33.35 -7.49 15.23
C VAL A 154 -34.60 -6.61 15.08
N PRO A 155 -34.97 -5.79 16.07
CA PRO A 155 -36.09 -4.87 15.95
C PRO A 155 -35.89 -3.87 14.80
N MET A 156 -36.95 -3.62 14.02
CA MET A 156 -36.87 -2.76 12.83
C MET A 156 -36.40 -1.33 13.16
N ASN A 157 -36.68 -0.82 14.36
CA ASN A 157 -36.20 0.50 14.79
C ASN A 157 -34.68 0.55 15.08
N ARG A 158 -33.97 -0.58 14.99
CA ARG A 158 -32.51 -0.71 15.11
C ARG A 158 -31.83 -1.16 13.81
N ILE A 159 -32.58 -1.21 12.71
CA ILE A 159 -32.06 -1.43 11.36
C ILE A 159 -32.22 -0.12 10.58
N GLN A 160 -31.13 0.41 10.03
CA GLN A 160 -31.12 1.65 9.27
C GLN A 160 -30.63 1.43 7.84
N ARG A 161 -31.31 2.06 6.88
CA ARG A 161 -30.91 2.05 5.47
C ARG A 161 -30.02 3.24 5.15
N LEU A 162 -28.82 2.99 4.65
CA LEU A 162 -27.87 4.02 4.22
C LEU A 162 -27.47 3.84 2.74
N GLY A 163 -26.94 4.90 2.14
CA GLY A 163 -26.55 4.92 0.73
C GLY A 163 -25.15 4.36 0.46
N ASP A 164 -24.69 4.56 -0.78
CA ASP A 164 -23.40 4.02 -1.29
C ASP A 164 -22.18 4.40 -0.45
N LYS A 165 -22.20 5.56 0.21
CA LYS A 165 -21.09 6.03 1.02
C LYS A 165 -20.79 5.09 2.20
N ASP A 166 -21.84 4.54 2.80
CA ASP A 166 -21.75 3.82 4.07
C ASP A 166 -21.98 2.31 3.85
N ASN A 167 -22.94 1.93 3.00
CA ASN A 167 -23.33 0.52 2.83
C ASN A 167 -23.09 -0.04 1.41
N PHE A 168 -22.17 0.51 0.63
CA PHE A 168 -21.74 -0.12 -0.63
C PHE A 168 -20.22 -0.21 -0.70
N TRP A 169 -19.71 -1.40 -0.98
CA TRP A 169 -18.27 -1.65 -1.01
C TRP A 169 -17.80 -2.07 -2.41
N GLN A 170 -16.60 -1.61 -2.78
CA GLN A 170 -15.95 -1.94 -4.05
C GLN A 170 -14.43 -2.08 -3.86
N ALA A 171 -13.83 -3.06 -4.55
CA ALA A 171 -12.40 -3.39 -4.44
C ALA A 171 -11.44 -2.32 -4.97
N GLY A 172 -11.95 -1.36 -5.74
CA GLY A 172 -11.20 -0.31 -6.40
C GLY A 172 -12.13 0.48 -7.33
N ASP A 173 -11.56 1.08 -8.37
CA ASP A 173 -12.36 1.71 -9.44
C ASP A 173 -13.04 0.66 -10.33
N THR A 174 -12.45 -0.54 -10.40
CA THR A 174 -12.98 -1.73 -11.08
C THR A 174 -12.84 -2.97 -10.19
N GLY A 175 -13.57 -4.03 -10.51
CA GLY A 175 -13.51 -5.31 -9.80
C GLY A 175 -14.77 -5.64 -9.01
N PRO A 176 -14.71 -6.62 -8.08
CA PRO A 176 -15.87 -7.13 -7.37
C PRO A 176 -16.40 -6.06 -6.41
N CYS A 177 -17.72 -5.96 -6.33
CA CYS A 177 -18.42 -5.01 -5.49
C CYS A 177 -19.82 -5.53 -5.10
N GLY A 178 -20.43 -4.86 -4.13
CA GLY A 178 -21.77 -5.20 -3.67
C GLY A 178 -22.28 -4.32 -2.54
N PRO A 179 -23.58 -4.39 -2.25
CA PRO A 179 -24.12 -3.82 -1.02
C PRO A 179 -23.48 -4.52 0.18
N CYS A 180 -23.46 -3.82 1.31
CA CYS A 180 -22.99 -4.38 2.56
C CYS A 180 -23.92 -4.03 3.72
N SER A 181 -23.75 -4.76 4.81
CA SER A 181 -24.43 -4.50 6.07
C SER A 181 -23.40 -4.40 7.18
N GLU A 182 -23.57 -3.45 8.09
CA GLU A 182 -22.60 -3.21 9.16
C GLU A 182 -23.23 -3.39 10.53
N ILE A 183 -22.47 -4.01 11.44
CA ILE A 183 -22.85 -4.20 12.84
C ILE A 183 -22.19 -3.10 13.66
N HIS A 184 -23.04 -2.37 14.38
CA HIS A 184 -22.68 -1.29 15.27
C HIS A 184 -23.08 -1.65 16.69
N ILE A 185 -22.37 -1.08 17.67
CA ILE A 185 -22.76 -1.18 19.09
C ILE A 185 -23.01 0.21 19.67
N ASP A 186 -24.12 0.37 20.39
CA ASP A 186 -24.41 1.57 21.17
C ASP A 186 -23.58 1.56 22.47
N ARG A 187 -22.60 2.46 22.53
CA ARG A 187 -21.70 2.68 23.67
C ARG A 187 -22.29 3.59 24.74
N GLY A 188 -23.45 4.18 24.47
CA GLY A 188 -24.24 4.99 25.39
C GLY A 188 -24.07 6.50 25.20
N PRO A 189 -24.91 7.30 25.87
CA PRO A 189 -25.03 8.75 25.64
C PRO A 189 -23.76 9.57 25.88
N ALA A 190 -22.80 9.04 26.64
CA ALA A 190 -21.51 9.71 26.89
C ALA A 190 -20.65 9.85 25.62
N PHE A 191 -20.96 9.11 24.56
CA PHE A 191 -20.16 9.04 23.34
C PHE A 191 -20.76 9.81 22.15
N GLY A 192 -21.99 10.32 22.25
CA GLY A 192 -22.63 10.97 21.11
C GLY A 192 -24.15 11.04 21.17
N PRO A 193 -24.76 11.66 20.14
CA PRO A 193 -26.21 11.82 20.03
C PRO A 193 -26.93 10.47 19.90
N ASP A 194 -28.22 10.44 20.25
CA ASP A 194 -29.08 9.26 20.06
C ASP A 194 -29.62 9.17 18.63
N GLY A 195 -30.25 8.03 18.30
CA GLY A 195 -30.95 7.84 17.03
C GLY A 195 -30.28 6.89 16.02
N GLY A 196 -29.26 6.15 16.44
CA GLY A 196 -28.59 5.13 15.63
C GLY A 196 -27.41 5.67 14.82
N PRO A 197 -26.72 4.78 14.06
CA PRO A 197 -25.57 5.14 13.22
C PRO A 197 -25.79 6.36 12.30
N ALA A 198 -26.99 6.50 11.71
CA ALA A 198 -27.32 7.59 10.80
C ALA A 198 -27.26 8.99 11.43
N THR A 199 -27.38 9.10 12.76
CA THR A 199 -27.41 10.37 13.49
C THR A 199 -26.13 10.66 14.28
N ASP A 200 -25.14 9.75 14.24
CA ASP A 200 -23.84 9.92 14.90
C ASP A 200 -22.73 10.18 13.87
N PRO A 201 -22.54 11.44 13.45
CA PRO A 201 -21.54 11.79 12.44
C PRO A 201 -20.10 11.51 12.89
N THR A 202 -19.87 11.38 14.21
CA THR A 202 -18.55 11.06 14.75
C THR A 202 -18.28 9.57 14.82
N GLY A 203 -19.33 8.73 14.83
CA GLY A 203 -19.26 7.28 14.95
C GLY A 203 -18.67 6.79 16.28
N ASP A 204 -18.70 7.62 17.33
CA ASP A 204 -18.12 7.29 18.63
C ASP A 204 -19.13 6.57 19.55
N ARG A 205 -20.43 6.88 19.43
CA ARG A 205 -21.50 6.20 20.19
C ARG A 205 -21.93 4.93 19.49
N PHE A 206 -22.30 5.02 18.23
CA PHE A 206 -22.64 3.86 17.41
C PHE A 206 -21.39 3.46 16.65
N MET A 207 -20.52 2.70 17.33
CA MET A 207 -19.23 2.33 16.75
C MET A 207 -19.39 1.11 15.85
N GLU A 208 -19.10 1.29 14.56
CA GLU A 208 -18.94 0.20 13.60
C GLU A 208 -17.74 -0.66 14.00
N PHE A 209 -17.92 -1.98 14.04
CA PHE A 209 -16.83 -2.91 14.32
C PHE A 209 -16.79 -4.13 13.39
N TRP A 210 -17.82 -4.31 12.54
CA TRP A 210 -17.86 -5.37 11.55
C TRP A 210 -18.71 -4.99 10.34
N ASN A 211 -18.11 -5.05 9.15
CA ASN A 211 -18.79 -4.89 7.87
C ASN A 211 -18.91 -6.25 7.13
N LEU A 212 -20.10 -6.58 6.67
CA LEU A 212 -20.47 -7.77 5.91
C LEU A 212 -20.78 -7.35 4.46
N VAL A 213 -19.82 -7.57 3.56
CA VAL A 213 -19.95 -7.24 2.14
C VAL A 213 -20.53 -8.42 1.35
N PHE A 214 -21.64 -8.16 0.67
CA PHE A 214 -22.35 -9.13 -0.16
C PHE A 214 -21.94 -8.94 -1.61
N MET A 215 -20.73 -9.38 -1.96
CA MET A 215 -20.19 -9.23 -3.31
C MET A 215 -21.04 -10.01 -4.31
N GLN A 216 -21.69 -9.29 -5.21
CA GLN A 216 -22.61 -9.87 -6.21
C GLN A 216 -22.48 -9.23 -7.58
N TYR A 217 -21.65 -8.19 -7.71
CA TYR A 217 -21.38 -7.50 -8.97
C TYR A 217 -19.88 -7.41 -9.26
N ASN A 218 -19.54 -7.28 -10.53
CA ASN A 218 -18.25 -6.82 -11.01
C ASN A 218 -18.43 -5.48 -11.73
N GLN A 219 -17.66 -4.47 -11.29
CA GLN A 219 -17.69 -3.12 -11.84
C GLN A 219 -16.63 -2.95 -12.94
N ALA A 220 -17.08 -2.50 -14.11
CA ALA A 220 -16.25 -2.20 -15.27
C ALA A 220 -15.70 -0.75 -15.22
N PRO A 221 -14.67 -0.42 -16.01
CA PRO A 221 -14.08 0.93 -16.03
C PRO A 221 -15.04 2.06 -16.38
N ASP A 222 -16.13 1.77 -17.10
CA ASP A 222 -17.17 2.74 -17.46
C ASP A 222 -18.23 2.94 -16.35
N GLY A 223 -18.06 2.26 -15.21
CA GLY A 223 -18.97 2.28 -14.07
C GLY A 223 -20.16 1.32 -14.18
N SER A 224 -20.30 0.58 -15.29
CA SER A 224 -21.34 -0.44 -15.42
C SER A 224 -21.06 -1.64 -14.51
N ARG A 225 -22.15 -2.27 -14.01
CA ARG A 225 -22.08 -3.42 -13.10
C ARG A 225 -22.71 -4.65 -13.75
N THR A 226 -21.99 -5.77 -13.70
CA THR A 226 -22.45 -7.08 -14.18
C THR A 226 -22.53 -8.05 -13.01
N ALA A 227 -23.49 -8.98 -13.00
CA ALA A 227 -23.60 -9.95 -11.91
C ALA A 227 -22.38 -10.90 -11.89
N LEU A 228 -21.87 -11.19 -10.70
CA LEU A 228 -20.84 -12.22 -10.54
C LEU A 228 -21.44 -13.61 -10.86
N PRO A 229 -20.66 -14.52 -11.47
CA PRO A 229 -21.12 -15.90 -11.73
C PRO A 229 -21.55 -16.63 -10.46
N LYS A 230 -20.89 -16.32 -9.33
CA LYS A 230 -21.26 -16.77 -8.00
C LYS A 230 -21.15 -15.59 -7.01
N PRO A 231 -22.23 -15.21 -6.32
CA PRO A 231 -22.16 -14.29 -5.20
C PRO A 231 -21.20 -14.80 -4.12
N SER A 232 -20.49 -13.89 -3.48
CA SER A 232 -19.39 -14.19 -2.57
C SER A 232 -19.51 -13.34 -1.30
N ILE A 233 -18.89 -13.80 -0.21
CA ILE A 233 -18.84 -13.07 1.05
C ILE A 233 -17.42 -12.56 1.26
N ASP A 234 -17.33 -11.27 1.57
CA ASP A 234 -16.17 -10.63 2.17
C ASP A 234 -16.64 -9.96 3.45
N THR A 235 -15.94 -10.16 4.55
CA THR A 235 -16.23 -9.43 5.78
C THR A 235 -14.95 -8.83 6.33
N GLY A 236 -15.06 -7.67 6.96
CA GLY A 236 -13.98 -7.05 7.69
C GLY A 236 -14.43 -6.60 9.07
N ALA A 237 -13.93 -7.25 10.11
CA ALA A 237 -14.11 -6.85 11.50
C ALA A 237 -12.81 -6.27 12.06
N GLY A 238 -12.87 -5.13 12.74
CA GLY A 238 -11.69 -4.47 13.29
C GLY A 238 -11.31 -5.06 14.65
N LEU A 239 -10.19 -5.78 14.73
CA LEU A 239 -9.75 -6.46 15.96
C LEU A 239 -9.61 -5.50 17.12
N GLU A 240 -8.92 -4.38 16.93
CA GLU A 240 -8.68 -3.41 17.98
C GLU A 240 -9.95 -2.73 18.47
N ARG A 241 -10.94 -2.52 17.59
CA ARG A 241 -12.24 -1.98 17.97
C ARG A 241 -13.02 -2.97 18.83
N ILE A 242 -13.05 -4.23 18.41
CA ILE A 242 -13.68 -5.31 19.19
C ILE A 242 -12.96 -5.49 20.53
N LEU A 243 -11.62 -5.40 20.57
CA LEU A 243 -10.85 -5.45 21.81
C LEU A 243 -11.25 -4.36 22.78
N ALA A 244 -11.38 -3.12 22.32
CA ALA A 244 -11.83 -2.02 23.18
C ALA A 244 -13.21 -2.32 23.81
N LEU A 245 -14.13 -2.88 23.02
CA LEU A 245 -15.47 -3.25 23.46
C LEU A 245 -15.47 -4.41 24.46
N VAL A 246 -14.80 -5.53 24.14
CA VAL A 246 -14.77 -6.69 25.02
C VAL A 246 -13.96 -6.40 26.28
N GLN A 247 -12.94 -5.54 26.26
CA GLN A 247 -12.20 -5.13 27.46
C GLN A 247 -12.94 -4.07 28.28
N GLY A 248 -13.94 -3.40 27.69
CA GLY A 248 -14.73 -2.36 28.36
C GLY A 248 -13.96 -1.06 28.54
N VAL A 249 -13.08 -0.72 27.59
CA VAL A 249 -12.29 0.51 27.56
C VAL A 249 -12.82 1.48 26.49
N ASP A 250 -12.46 2.76 26.63
CA ASP A 250 -13.04 3.83 25.81
C ASP A 250 -12.39 3.97 24.42
N SER A 251 -11.23 3.37 24.20
CA SER A 251 -10.58 3.37 22.90
C SER A 251 -9.65 2.19 22.68
N VAL A 252 -9.18 2.09 21.43
CA VAL A 252 -8.13 1.16 21.04
C VAL A 252 -6.82 1.38 21.82
N TRP A 253 -6.57 2.59 22.33
CA TRP A 253 -5.30 2.94 23.00
C TRP A 253 -5.13 2.25 24.35
N GLU A 254 -6.23 1.97 25.05
CA GLU A 254 -6.22 1.30 26.35
C GLU A 254 -6.33 -0.24 26.25
N THR A 255 -6.15 -0.79 25.05
CA THR A 255 -6.19 -2.25 24.84
C THR A 255 -4.85 -2.91 25.14
N ASP A 256 -4.87 -4.22 25.39
CA ASP A 256 -3.70 -5.05 25.62
C ASP A 256 -2.69 -5.09 24.45
N VAL A 257 -3.06 -4.60 23.26
CA VAL A 257 -2.16 -4.51 22.09
C VAL A 257 -1.47 -3.15 21.93
N LEU A 258 -1.92 -2.11 22.62
CA LEU A 258 -1.37 -0.74 22.48
C LEU A 258 -0.92 -0.16 23.82
N PHE A 259 -1.64 -0.41 24.90
CA PHE A 259 -1.34 0.16 26.21
C PHE A 259 0.06 -0.19 26.74
N PRO A 260 0.57 -1.44 26.59
CA PRO A 260 1.95 -1.74 26.98
C PRO A 260 3.00 -0.89 26.27
N ILE A 261 2.75 -0.53 25.01
CA ILE A 261 3.64 0.32 24.22
C ILE A 261 3.52 1.79 24.67
N ILE A 262 2.31 2.24 25.05
CA ILE A 262 2.09 3.55 25.68
C ILE A 262 2.85 3.63 27.02
N GLU A 263 2.80 2.58 27.85
CA GLU A 263 3.56 2.52 29.11
C GLU A 263 5.07 2.62 28.87
N GLN A 264 5.59 1.93 27.85
CA GLN A 264 6.98 2.06 27.43
C GLN A 264 7.30 3.49 26.95
N ALA A 265 6.36 4.15 26.25
CA ALA A 265 6.52 5.53 25.82
C ALA A 265 6.56 6.49 27.02
N GLN A 266 5.71 6.30 28.03
CA GLN A 266 5.79 7.05 29.29
C GLN A 266 7.15 6.86 29.96
N SER A 267 7.61 5.61 30.09
CA SER A 267 8.91 5.32 30.72
C SER A 267 10.08 5.93 29.98
N THR A 268 10.01 6.01 28.65
CA THR A 268 11.12 6.50 27.81
C THR A 268 11.15 8.03 27.75
N THR A 269 9.98 8.67 27.80
CA THR A 269 9.83 10.12 27.62
C THR A 269 9.66 10.89 28.93
N GLY A 270 9.23 10.23 30.01
CA GLY A 270 8.83 10.86 31.26
C GLY A 270 7.45 11.52 31.22
N ALA A 271 6.75 11.48 30.08
CA ALA A 271 5.38 11.99 29.97
C ALA A 271 4.35 11.01 30.58
N HIS A 272 3.15 11.51 30.88
CA HIS A 272 2.07 10.72 31.47
C HIS A 272 0.84 10.72 30.57
N TYR A 273 0.25 9.52 30.39
CA TYR A 273 -0.99 9.27 29.69
C TYR A 273 -2.17 9.48 30.63
N LYS A 274 -3.19 10.20 30.16
CA LYS A 274 -4.43 10.44 30.90
C LYS A 274 -5.58 9.70 30.21
N ILE A 275 -6.00 8.61 30.82
CA ILE A 275 -7.14 7.83 30.33
C ILE A 275 -8.40 8.73 30.29
N GLY A 276 -9.08 8.72 29.16
CA GLY A 276 -10.32 9.50 28.94
C GLY A 276 -10.12 10.95 28.52
N ASP A 277 -8.89 11.50 28.56
CA ASP A 277 -8.57 12.86 28.14
C ASP A 277 -7.93 12.86 26.75
N TYR A 278 -8.76 13.05 25.71
CA TYR A 278 -8.32 13.01 24.32
C TYR A 278 -7.70 14.32 23.84
N GLU A 279 -7.92 15.42 24.57
CA GLU A 279 -7.38 16.75 24.29
C GLU A 279 -6.00 16.97 24.91
N ASP A 280 -5.59 16.12 25.86
CA ASP A 280 -4.28 16.18 26.48
C ASP A 280 -3.14 15.96 25.47
N ARG A 281 -2.31 16.99 25.28
CA ARG A 281 -1.22 17.01 24.30
C ARG A 281 -0.16 15.92 24.53
N ASN A 282 0.12 15.59 25.79
CA ASN A 282 1.10 14.57 26.11
C ASN A 282 0.55 13.19 25.77
N SER A 283 -0.69 12.94 26.16
CA SER A 283 -1.42 11.71 25.84
C SER A 283 -1.54 11.50 24.33
N PHE A 284 -1.85 12.56 23.56
CA PHE A 284 -1.81 12.53 22.10
C PHE A 284 -0.47 12.04 21.55
N SER A 285 0.64 12.63 22.01
CA SER A 285 1.98 12.27 21.55
C SER A 285 2.37 10.83 21.92
N LEU A 286 1.94 10.36 23.11
CA LEU A 286 2.16 8.98 23.55
C LEU A 286 1.39 7.96 22.69
N ARG A 287 0.14 8.27 22.29
CA ARG A 287 -0.62 7.44 21.35
C ARG A 287 0.07 7.33 19.99
N VAL A 288 0.52 8.46 19.47
CA VAL A 288 1.25 8.51 18.18
C VAL A 288 2.55 7.70 18.24
N LEU A 289 3.30 7.78 19.34
CA LEU A 289 4.52 6.98 19.54
C LEU A 289 4.23 5.48 19.54
N ALA A 290 3.21 5.05 20.29
CA ALA A 290 2.87 3.64 20.43
C ALA A 290 2.42 3.02 19.10
N GLU A 291 1.51 3.69 18.40
CA GLU A 291 0.97 3.22 17.13
C GLU A 291 2.04 3.14 16.04
N HIS A 292 2.86 4.19 15.89
CA HIS A 292 3.89 4.21 14.85
C HIS A 292 5.04 3.27 15.12
N ALA A 293 5.38 3.00 16.39
CA ALA A 293 6.35 1.97 16.72
C ALA A 293 5.86 0.57 16.31
N ARG A 294 4.59 0.25 16.58
CA ARG A 294 3.95 -1.00 16.16
C ARG A 294 3.89 -1.11 14.64
N SER A 295 3.37 -0.08 13.98
CA SER A 295 3.26 0.00 12.52
C SER A 295 4.62 -0.17 11.82
N ALA A 296 5.64 0.56 12.27
CA ALA A 296 6.96 0.49 11.67
C ALA A 296 7.62 -0.89 11.87
N ALA A 297 7.47 -1.51 13.05
CA ALA A 297 7.99 -2.84 13.32
C ALA A 297 7.37 -3.90 12.39
N MET A 298 6.04 -3.87 12.21
CA MET A 298 5.32 -4.79 11.32
C MET A 298 5.70 -4.59 9.84
N LEU A 299 5.82 -3.33 9.39
CA LEU A 299 6.22 -3.00 8.03
C LEU A 299 7.65 -3.46 7.70
N ILE A 300 8.60 -3.24 8.62
CA ILE A 300 9.98 -3.67 8.43
C ILE A 300 10.07 -5.20 8.42
N ASN A 301 9.34 -5.87 9.30
CA ASN A 301 9.27 -7.33 9.31
C ASN A 301 8.78 -7.91 7.98
N ASP A 302 7.82 -7.24 7.34
CA ASP A 302 7.27 -7.67 6.04
C ASP A 302 8.11 -7.18 4.84
N GLY A 303 9.33 -6.65 5.07
CA GLY A 303 10.31 -6.34 4.04
C GLY A 303 10.29 -4.89 3.54
N VAL A 304 9.62 -3.96 4.23
CA VAL A 304 9.63 -2.54 3.86
C VAL A 304 10.85 -1.85 4.48
N PHE A 305 11.65 -1.19 3.64
CA PHE A 305 12.83 -0.45 4.07
C PHE A 305 12.63 1.06 3.94
N PRO A 306 13.11 1.89 4.89
CA PRO A 306 13.07 3.34 4.76
C PRO A 306 13.76 3.81 3.47
N SER A 307 13.05 4.56 2.64
CA SER A 307 13.56 5.09 1.36
C SER A 307 12.89 6.43 1.01
N ASN A 308 13.27 7.04 -0.11
CA ASN A 308 12.69 8.31 -0.56
C ASN A 308 11.41 8.13 -1.40
N GLU A 309 11.00 6.89 -1.71
CA GLU A 309 9.93 6.61 -2.66
C GLU A 309 9.01 5.47 -2.19
N ASN A 310 7.77 5.44 -2.71
CA ASN A 310 6.79 4.36 -2.52
C ASN A 310 6.59 3.97 -1.04
N ARG A 311 6.59 2.67 -0.73
CA ARG A 311 6.39 2.12 0.63
C ARG A 311 7.45 2.61 1.61
N GLY A 312 8.70 2.76 1.15
CA GLY A 312 9.80 3.21 1.98
C GLY A 312 9.68 4.67 2.40
N TYR A 313 9.08 5.51 1.55
CA TYR A 313 8.71 6.89 1.91
C TYR A 313 7.64 6.91 3.00
N VAL A 314 6.60 6.07 2.89
CA VAL A 314 5.55 5.97 3.92
C VAL A 314 6.10 5.51 5.26
N LEU A 315 6.91 4.43 5.27
CA LEU A 315 7.54 3.93 6.50
C LEU A 315 8.39 5.02 7.16
N ARG A 316 9.15 5.77 6.36
CA ARG A 316 9.93 6.89 6.85
C ARG A 316 9.03 7.97 7.47
N ARG A 317 7.92 8.35 6.84
CA ARG A 317 6.96 9.31 7.39
C ARG A 317 6.42 8.85 8.76
N ILE A 318 6.06 7.58 8.90
CA ILE A 318 5.60 6.97 10.16
C ILE A 318 6.67 7.11 11.27
N ILE A 319 7.91 6.66 11.00
CA ILE A 319 9.02 6.72 11.96
C ILE A 319 9.31 8.17 12.36
N ARG A 320 9.40 9.08 11.38
CA ARG A 320 9.77 10.48 11.61
C ARG A 320 8.71 11.22 12.41
N ARG A 321 7.43 10.95 12.17
CA ARG A 321 6.33 11.50 12.97
C ARG A 321 6.42 11.04 14.43
N ALA A 322 6.69 9.76 14.67
CA ALA A 322 6.93 9.24 16.02
C ALA A 322 8.09 9.97 16.72
N VAL A 323 9.25 10.07 16.05
CA VAL A 323 10.45 10.72 16.61
C VAL A 323 10.21 12.22 16.88
N ARG A 324 9.44 12.91 16.04
CA ARG A 324 9.01 14.29 16.30
C ARG A 324 8.18 14.39 17.58
N HIS A 325 7.23 13.49 17.79
CA HIS A 325 6.43 13.49 19.02
C HIS A 325 7.27 13.21 20.27
N ALA A 326 8.28 12.34 20.18
CA ALA A 326 9.25 12.17 21.26
C ALA A 326 10.02 13.47 21.57
N TYR A 327 10.42 14.19 20.52
CA TYR A 327 11.10 15.49 20.67
C TYR A 327 10.18 16.54 21.32
N LEU A 328 8.89 16.61 20.93
CA LEU A 328 7.90 17.49 21.54
C LEU A 328 7.66 17.19 23.03
N LEU A 329 7.82 15.94 23.44
CA LEU A 329 7.80 15.52 24.85
C LEU A 329 9.13 15.80 25.59
N GLY A 330 10.11 16.43 24.93
CA GLY A 330 11.39 16.81 25.52
C GLY A 330 12.46 15.71 25.50
N THR A 331 12.29 14.66 24.70
CA THR A 331 13.23 13.52 24.67
C THR A 331 14.26 13.63 23.55
N GLU A 332 15.53 13.77 23.93
CA GLU A 332 16.67 13.78 23.00
C GLU A 332 17.25 12.38 22.71
N LYS A 333 16.97 11.39 23.57
CA LYS A 333 17.43 10.00 23.44
C LYS A 333 16.61 9.22 22.42
N LEU A 334 17.19 8.13 21.89
CA LEU A 334 16.46 7.20 21.02
C LEU A 334 15.25 6.60 21.76
N VAL A 335 14.11 6.49 21.07
CA VAL A 335 12.87 5.93 21.63
C VAL A 335 12.33 4.74 20.85
N MET A 336 12.51 4.75 19.52
CA MET A 336 11.91 3.74 18.65
C MET A 336 12.39 2.32 18.96
N PRO A 337 13.67 2.06 19.30
CA PRO A 337 14.11 0.69 19.59
C PRO A 337 13.40 0.08 20.81
N ALA A 338 13.21 0.85 21.89
CA ALA A 338 12.54 0.37 23.09
C ALA A 338 11.03 0.15 22.87
N LEU A 339 10.39 1.08 22.17
CA LEU A 339 8.97 0.97 21.80
C LEU A 339 8.72 -0.21 20.87
N ALA A 340 9.54 -0.36 19.83
CA ALA A 340 9.43 -1.47 18.88
C ALA A 340 9.74 -2.81 19.53
N ASN A 341 10.68 -2.88 20.48
CA ASN A 341 10.89 -4.11 21.26
C ASN A 341 9.60 -4.53 21.97
N THR A 342 8.92 -3.59 22.64
CA THR A 342 7.66 -3.86 23.33
C THR A 342 6.56 -4.26 22.35
N ALA A 343 6.47 -3.59 21.20
CA ALA A 343 5.54 -3.96 20.14
C ALA A 343 5.81 -5.37 19.60
N ILE A 344 7.08 -5.76 19.41
CA ILE A 344 7.46 -7.12 19.01
C ILE A 344 7.00 -8.14 20.04
N ASP A 345 7.23 -7.88 21.32
CA ASP A 345 6.85 -8.79 22.40
C ASP A 345 5.31 -8.96 22.48
N VAL A 346 4.54 -7.88 22.25
CA VAL A 346 3.06 -7.91 22.15
C VAL A 346 2.56 -8.72 20.95
N MET A 347 3.22 -8.61 19.80
CA MET A 347 2.76 -9.23 18.55
C MET A 347 3.31 -10.64 18.31
N ALA A 348 4.31 -11.08 19.07
CA ALA A 348 5.08 -12.30 18.84
C ALA A 348 4.23 -13.59 18.83
N THR A 349 3.19 -13.67 19.65
CA THR A 349 2.30 -14.85 19.70
C THR A 349 1.55 -15.03 18.38
N ALA A 350 0.95 -13.94 17.86
CA ALA A 350 0.19 -13.96 16.63
C ALA A 350 1.08 -14.03 15.38
N TYR A 351 2.27 -13.40 15.44
CA TYR A 351 3.20 -13.31 14.31
C TYR A 351 4.62 -13.72 14.73
N PRO A 352 4.92 -15.02 14.85
CA PRO A 352 6.21 -15.51 15.36
C PRO A 352 7.43 -15.03 14.57
N ASP A 353 7.27 -14.70 13.29
CA ASP A 353 8.35 -14.20 12.45
C ASP A 353 8.87 -12.83 12.91
N ILE A 354 8.03 -11.99 13.53
CA ILE A 354 8.49 -10.71 14.08
C ILE A 354 9.48 -10.90 15.24
N ALA A 355 9.31 -11.97 16.02
CA ALA A 355 10.23 -12.33 17.09
C ALA A 355 11.54 -12.88 16.53
N LYS A 356 11.49 -13.66 15.44
CA LYS A 356 12.69 -14.16 14.74
C LYS A 356 13.50 -13.02 14.12
N ASN A 357 12.81 -12.02 13.56
CA ASN A 357 13.42 -10.88 12.86
C ASN A 357 13.70 -9.69 13.78
N LYS A 358 13.60 -9.87 15.11
CA LYS A 358 13.69 -8.80 16.11
C LYS A 358 14.94 -7.93 15.95
N ASP A 359 16.13 -8.54 15.89
CA ASP A 359 17.39 -7.80 15.79
C ASP A 359 17.48 -6.98 14.51
N PHE A 360 16.96 -7.52 13.40
CA PHE A 360 16.89 -6.83 12.13
C PHE A 360 15.95 -5.62 12.19
N VAL A 361 14.73 -5.80 12.69
CA VAL A 361 13.73 -4.73 12.84
C VAL A 361 14.27 -3.60 13.72
N LEU A 362 14.83 -3.94 14.89
CA LEU A 362 15.41 -2.96 15.81
C LEU A 362 16.61 -2.26 15.19
N GLY A 363 17.46 -2.97 14.44
CA GLY A 363 18.61 -2.40 13.75
C GLY A 363 18.24 -1.37 12.68
N VAL A 364 17.17 -1.62 11.90
CA VAL A 364 16.66 -0.67 10.89
C VAL A 364 16.10 0.58 11.57
N LEU A 365 15.26 0.42 12.60
CA LEU A 365 14.65 1.54 13.32
C LEU A 365 15.69 2.41 14.02
N THR A 366 16.69 1.80 14.66
CA THR A 366 17.79 2.51 15.33
C THR A 366 18.51 3.44 14.36
N LYS A 367 18.93 2.90 13.20
CA LYS A 367 19.68 3.67 12.19
C LYS A 367 18.85 4.82 11.59
N GLU A 368 17.56 4.58 11.33
CA GLU A 368 16.70 5.64 10.79
C GLU A 368 16.42 6.74 11.83
N GLU A 369 16.18 6.39 13.10
CA GLU A 369 16.00 7.38 14.16
C GLU A 369 17.27 8.21 14.41
N GLU A 370 18.45 7.57 14.48
CA GLU A 370 19.73 8.27 14.65
C GLU A 370 19.97 9.30 13.53
N ARG A 371 19.79 8.87 12.28
CA ARG A 371 19.92 9.75 11.11
C ARG A 371 18.92 10.90 11.19
N PHE A 372 17.66 10.61 11.50
CA PHE A 372 16.62 11.62 11.48
C PHE A 372 16.73 12.62 12.63
N ARG A 373 17.16 12.21 13.83
CA ARG A 373 17.35 13.15 14.96
C ARG A 373 18.33 14.26 14.63
N HIS A 374 19.38 13.95 13.87
CA HIS A 374 20.33 14.95 13.39
C HIS A 374 19.66 15.98 12.47
N THR A 375 18.85 15.51 11.52
CA THR A 375 18.05 16.35 10.62
C THR A 375 16.99 17.18 11.35
N LEU A 376 16.26 16.57 12.29
CA LEU A 376 15.15 17.18 13.01
C LEU A 376 15.57 18.44 13.77
N LYS A 377 16.69 18.36 14.51
CA LYS A 377 17.20 19.48 15.31
C LYS A 377 17.52 20.70 14.44
N THR A 378 18.22 20.48 13.32
CA THR A 378 18.60 21.55 12.39
C THR A 378 17.39 22.12 11.67
N GLY A 379 16.52 21.26 11.14
CA GLY A 379 15.37 21.69 10.36
C GLY A 379 14.29 22.39 11.18
N LEU A 380 14.06 21.99 12.44
CA LEU A 380 13.12 22.69 13.33
C LEU A 380 13.57 24.12 13.62
N SER A 381 14.85 24.36 13.85
CA SER A 381 15.37 25.72 14.07
C SER A 381 15.10 26.63 12.87
N ILE A 382 15.38 26.14 11.66
CA ILE A 382 15.19 26.89 10.42
C ILE A 382 13.69 27.14 10.16
N LEU A 383 12.87 26.13 10.39
CA LEU A 383 11.42 26.24 10.21
C LEU A 383 10.81 27.21 11.25
N GLU A 384 11.29 27.22 12.49
CA GLU A 384 10.83 28.18 13.50
C GLU A 384 11.12 29.63 13.12
N ASP A 385 12.31 29.90 12.57
CA ASP A 385 12.67 31.23 12.08
C ASP A 385 11.69 31.69 10.97
N ASP A 386 11.43 30.83 9.98
CA ASP A 386 10.52 31.12 8.87
C ASP A 386 9.04 31.28 9.31
N LEU A 387 8.60 30.48 10.29
CA LEU A 387 7.23 30.55 10.83
C LEU A 387 7.02 31.75 11.78
N SER A 388 8.09 32.27 12.41
CA SER A 388 8.02 33.41 13.33
C SER A 388 7.80 34.76 12.62
N ALA A 389 8.02 34.80 11.30
CA ALA A 389 7.91 36.01 10.47
C ALA A 389 6.45 36.53 10.27
N GLY A 390 5.44 35.90 10.90
CA GLY A 390 4.04 36.34 10.84
C GLY A 390 3.32 36.06 9.52
N ASN A 391 3.90 35.26 8.64
CA ASN A 391 3.33 34.91 7.35
C ASN A 391 2.21 33.85 7.50
N LYS A 392 1.08 34.06 6.83
CA LYS A 392 -0.02 33.07 6.75
C LYS A 392 0.29 31.88 5.83
N LYS A 393 1.37 31.96 5.05
CA LYS A 393 1.79 30.95 4.09
C LYS A 393 3.31 30.78 4.11
N LEU A 394 3.80 29.56 4.25
CA LEU A 394 5.21 29.21 4.09
C LEU A 394 5.52 29.06 2.59
N SER A 395 6.58 29.72 2.13
CA SER A 395 6.93 29.73 0.70
C SER A 395 7.37 28.35 0.21
N GLY A 396 7.10 28.05 -1.07
CA GLY A 396 7.48 26.80 -1.69
C GLY A 396 9.00 26.63 -1.75
N THR A 397 9.73 27.73 -1.95
CA THR A 397 11.19 27.80 -1.94
C THR A 397 11.76 27.52 -0.54
N SER A 398 11.16 28.05 0.54
CA SER A 398 11.54 27.70 1.92
C SER A 398 11.34 26.21 2.20
N ALA A 399 10.16 25.68 1.84
CA ALA A 399 9.86 24.26 2.01
C ALA A 399 10.81 23.38 1.17
N PHE A 400 11.16 23.83 -0.04
CA PHE A 400 12.12 23.16 -0.91
C PHE A 400 13.53 23.19 -0.31
N LEU A 401 13.98 24.32 0.23
CA LEU A 401 15.27 24.44 0.90
C LEU A 401 15.38 23.50 2.10
N LEU A 402 14.35 23.47 2.96
CA LEU A 402 14.25 22.55 4.10
C LEU A 402 14.39 21.10 3.64
N HIS A 403 13.66 20.71 2.59
CA HIS A 403 13.66 19.36 2.04
C HIS A 403 14.98 18.99 1.35
N ASP A 404 15.40 19.77 0.37
CA ASP A 404 16.50 19.44 -0.54
C ASP A 404 17.87 19.64 0.11
N THR A 405 18.06 20.75 0.84
CA THR A 405 19.36 21.10 1.42
C THR A 405 19.55 20.49 2.81
N TYR A 406 18.51 20.52 3.64
CA TYR A 406 18.61 20.09 5.05
C TYR A 406 18.02 18.70 5.30
N GLY A 407 17.40 18.07 4.30
CA GLY A 407 16.77 16.76 4.41
C GLY A 407 15.50 16.76 5.27
N PHE A 408 14.99 17.93 5.63
CA PHE A 408 13.82 18.10 6.49
C PHE A 408 12.53 17.84 5.71
N PRO A 409 11.77 16.81 6.07
CA PRO A 409 10.69 16.32 5.22
C PRO A 409 9.58 17.36 4.98
N LEU A 410 9.05 17.37 3.75
CA LEU A 410 7.93 18.25 3.39
C LEU A 410 6.70 17.95 4.24
N GLU A 411 6.41 16.66 4.46
CA GLU A 411 5.26 16.24 5.25
C GLU A 411 5.32 16.75 6.70
N LEU A 412 6.53 16.86 7.26
CA LEU A 412 6.73 17.37 8.61
C LEU A 412 6.60 18.89 8.65
N THR A 413 7.12 19.55 7.61
CA THR A 413 6.90 20.99 7.38
C THR A 413 5.40 21.30 7.32
N GLN A 414 4.63 20.53 6.57
CA GLN A 414 3.17 20.67 6.46
C GLN A 414 2.48 20.45 7.81
N GLU A 415 2.85 19.38 8.53
CA GLU A 415 2.25 19.08 9.84
C GLU A 415 2.48 20.23 10.83
N ILE A 416 3.73 20.68 10.98
CA ILE A 416 4.11 21.78 11.89
C ILE A 416 3.45 23.10 11.50
N ALA A 417 3.40 23.42 10.21
CA ALA A 417 2.76 24.64 9.73
C ALA A 417 1.25 24.61 10.01
N SER A 418 0.59 23.46 9.77
CA SER A 418 -0.85 23.29 9.98
C SER A 418 -1.27 23.49 11.44
N GLU A 419 -0.45 23.05 12.40
CA GLU A 419 -0.66 23.26 13.84
C GLU A 419 -0.66 24.74 14.25
N ARG A 420 -0.06 25.61 13.42
CA ARG A 420 -0.05 27.07 13.61
C ARG A 420 -1.03 27.79 12.69
N GLY A 421 -1.86 27.06 11.94
CA GLY A 421 -2.77 27.61 10.94
C GLY A 421 -2.06 28.27 9.75
N ILE A 422 -0.84 27.82 9.43
CA ILE A 422 -0.04 28.30 8.31
C ILE A 422 -0.09 27.26 7.19
N GLU A 423 -0.43 27.69 5.98
CA GLU A 423 -0.42 26.81 4.80
C GLU A 423 0.98 26.74 4.18
N VAL A 424 1.36 25.57 3.68
CA VAL A 424 2.61 25.41 2.91
C VAL A 424 2.30 25.51 1.42
N ASP A 425 3.08 26.30 0.67
CA ASP A 425 2.95 26.41 -0.78
C ASP A 425 3.46 25.18 -1.53
N ILE A 426 2.64 24.13 -1.60
CA ILE A 426 2.99 22.87 -2.26
C ILE A 426 3.22 23.04 -3.76
N ALA A 427 2.46 23.91 -4.42
CA ALA A 427 2.66 24.20 -5.84
C ALA A 427 4.03 24.84 -6.10
N GLY A 428 4.43 25.81 -5.27
CA GLY A 428 5.76 26.40 -5.32
C GLY A 428 6.87 25.37 -5.08
N PHE A 429 6.71 24.51 -4.06
CA PHE A 429 7.64 23.41 -3.79
C PHE A 429 7.81 22.47 -5.00
N GLN A 430 6.70 22.08 -5.63
CA GLN A 430 6.73 21.20 -6.81
C GLN A 430 7.38 21.88 -8.01
N SER A 431 7.20 23.20 -8.17
CA SER A 431 7.90 23.98 -9.19
C SER A 431 9.41 23.89 -9.00
N GLU A 432 9.92 24.11 -7.79
CA GLU A 432 11.35 24.02 -7.46
C GLU A 432 11.91 22.61 -7.70
N MET A 433 11.19 21.57 -7.28
CA MET A 433 11.54 20.17 -7.55
C MET A 433 11.62 19.87 -9.05
N ASN A 434 10.68 20.39 -9.84
CA ASN A 434 10.64 20.21 -11.29
C ASN A 434 11.76 20.99 -11.98
N GLU A 435 12.07 22.19 -11.53
CA GLU A 435 13.20 22.97 -12.02
C GLU A 435 14.53 22.28 -11.73
N GLN A 436 14.72 21.72 -10.53
CA GLN A 436 15.91 20.94 -10.19
C GLN A 436 16.06 19.71 -11.11
N LYS A 437 14.97 18.96 -11.33
CA LYS A 437 14.95 17.84 -12.28
C LYS A 437 15.23 18.29 -13.71
N THR A 438 14.69 19.43 -14.12
CA THR A 438 14.89 20.00 -15.45
C THR A 438 16.34 20.41 -15.63
N ARG A 439 16.95 21.13 -14.68
CA ARG A 439 18.38 21.48 -14.65
C ARG A 439 19.28 20.24 -14.75
N ALA A 440 18.93 19.15 -14.05
CA ALA A 440 19.66 17.89 -14.12
C ALA A 440 19.52 17.18 -15.48
N LYS A 441 18.37 17.33 -16.17
CA LYS A 441 18.11 16.78 -17.50
C LYS A 441 18.69 17.63 -18.63
N SER A 442 18.64 18.96 -18.54
CA SER A 442 19.21 19.86 -19.55
C SER A 442 20.74 19.90 -19.53
N ALA A 443 21.36 19.48 -18.43
CA ALA A 443 22.79 19.13 -18.40
C ALA A 443 23.14 17.87 -19.24
N ARG A 444 22.14 17.12 -19.75
CA ARG A 444 22.32 15.87 -20.52
C ARG A 444 21.81 15.91 -21.96
N LYS A 445 21.15 16.98 -22.43
CA LYS A 445 20.42 16.95 -23.70
C LYS A 445 20.77 18.15 -24.60
N SER A 446 21.63 17.92 -25.59
CA SER A 446 21.72 18.75 -26.80
C SER A 446 21.37 17.88 -28.01
N GLY A 447 20.13 17.98 -28.50
CA GLY A 447 19.60 17.21 -29.64
C GLY A 447 18.12 17.53 -29.94
N ARG A 448 17.66 17.23 -31.17
CA ARG A 448 16.40 17.63 -31.85
C ARG A 448 15.12 17.27 -31.07
N SER A 449 13.97 17.90 -31.36
CA SER A 449 12.73 17.77 -30.57
C SER A 449 12.19 16.32 -30.55
N ASP A 450 11.82 15.81 -29.36
CA ASP A 450 11.33 14.42 -29.19
C ASP A 450 10.01 14.16 -29.97
N ALA A 451 9.21 15.20 -30.23
CA ALA A 451 7.88 15.05 -30.84
C ALA A 451 7.97 14.65 -32.32
N ASP A 452 8.93 15.21 -33.07
CA ASP A 452 9.08 14.93 -34.50
C ASP A 452 9.61 13.51 -34.76
N ARG A 453 10.45 12.98 -33.86
CA ARG A 453 10.99 11.59 -33.95
C ARG A 453 9.91 10.56 -33.71
N VAL A 454 9.02 10.80 -32.75
CA VAL A 454 7.92 9.87 -32.44
C VAL A 454 6.97 9.71 -33.62
N GLU A 455 6.70 10.78 -34.37
CA GLU A 455 5.84 10.69 -35.56
C GLU A 455 6.48 9.86 -36.67
N ALA A 456 7.78 10.07 -36.93
CA ALA A 456 8.52 9.25 -37.88
C ALA A 456 8.54 7.75 -37.50
N TYR A 457 8.63 7.42 -36.20
CA TYR A 457 8.54 6.03 -35.75
C TYR A 457 7.17 5.41 -35.98
N ARG A 458 6.09 6.20 -35.84
CA ARG A 458 4.73 5.71 -36.13
C ARG A 458 4.58 5.40 -37.61
N GLU A 459 5.08 6.25 -38.50
CA GLU A 459 5.05 6.02 -39.94
C GLU A 459 5.77 4.72 -40.34
N VAL A 460 6.95 4.46 -39.78
CA VAL A 460 7.70 3.21 -40.00
C VAL A 460 6.90 2.00 -39.51
N MET A 461 6.32 2.07 -38.32
CA MET A 461 5.49 1.00 -37.75
C MET A 461 4.21 0.75 -38.56
N GLU A 462 3.52 1.80 -39.00
CA GLU A 462 2.28 1.68 -39.79
C GLU A 462 2.55 1.07 -41.16
N THR A 463 3.69 1.39 -41.77
CA THR A 463 4.06 0.92 -43.11
C THR A 463 4.59 -0.51 -43.09
N HIS A 464 5.41 -0.87 -42.11
CA HIS A 464 6.16 -2.15 -42.10
C HIS A 464 5.79 -3.09 -40.97
N GLY A 465 5.07 -2.63 -39.95
CA GLY A 465 4.72 -3.41 -38.76
C GLY A 465 5.87 -3.55 -37.77
N VAL A 466 5.76 -4.56 -36.90
CA VAL A 466 6.76 -4.87 -35.88
C VAL A 466 7.99 -5.54 -36.49
N THR A 467 9.16 -5.30 -35.89
CA THR A 467 10.41 -5.95 -36.32
C THR A 467 10.44 -7.42 -35.89
N GLU A 468 10.73 -8.33 -36.82
CA GLU A 468 10.94 -9.74 -36.47
C GLU A 468 12.30 -9.96 -35.79
N PHE A 469 12.29 -10.58 -34.62
CA PHE A 469 13.52 -10.84 -33.86
C PHE A 469 13.99 -12.29 -34.02
N VAL A 470 15.16 -12.46 -34.62
CA VAL A 470 15.76 -13.79 -34.90
C VAL A 470 16.94 -14.13 -33.98
N GLY A 471 17.32 -13.19 -33.09
CA GLY A 471 18.49 -13.29 -32.20
C GLY A 471 18.42 -14.32 -31.08
N TYR A 472 17.35 -15.11 -30.99
CA TYR A 472 17.30 -16.28 -30.13
C TYR A 472 18.12 -17.46 -30.68
N VAL A 473 18.24 -17.53 -32.01
CA VAL A 473 18.84 -18.67 -32.72
C VAL A 473 19.99 -18.23 -33.62
N HIS A 474 19.98 -16.99 -34.10
CA HIS A 474 20.91 -16.50 -35.10
C HIS A 474 21.69 -15.28 -34.59
N ASP A 475 23.01 -15.28 -34.76
CA ASP A 475 23.88 -14.13 -34.47
C ASP A 475 24.08 -13.21 -35.70
N LEU A 476 23.56 -13.63 -36.85
CA LEU A 476 23.65 -12.96 -38.14
C LEU A 476 22.35 -13.14 -38.93
N SER A 477 21.91 -12.09 -39.64
CA SER A 477 20.80 -12.15 -40.60
C SER A 477 21.08 -11.35 -41.87
N GLU A 478 20.48 -11.78 -42.97
CA GLU A 478 20.38 -11.02 -44.23
C GLU A 478 19.03 -10.30 -44.23
N SER A 479 19.03 -8.98 -44.07
CA SER A 479 17.84 -8.17 -43.77
C SER A 479 17.72 -7.00 -44.74
N THR A 480 16.60 -6.29 -44.73
CA THR A 480 16.37 -5.11 -45.57
C THR A 480 16.24 -3.87 -44.71
N VAL A 481 16.89 -2.77 -45.09
CA VAL A 481 16.71 -1.47 -44.44
C VAL A 481 15.33 -0.92 -44.77
N LEU A 482 14.48 -0.76 -43.76
CA LEU A 482 13.14 -0.22 -43.89
C LEU A 482 13.13 1.31 -43.84
N ALA A 483 13.90 1.88 -42.90
CA ALA A 483 13.97 3.32 -42.70
C ALA A 483 15.32 3.73 -42.12
N VAL A 484 15.74 4.95 -42.45
CA VAL A 484 16.91 5.61 -41.84
C VAL A 484 16.50 6.99 -41.34
N ILE A 485 16.64 7.23 -40.03
CA ILE A 485 16.26 8.49 -39.38
C ILE A 485 17.50 9.14 -38.76
N ASP A 486 17.61 10.46 -38.82
CA ASP A 486 18.67 11.21 -38.12
C ASP A 486 18.60 10.95 -36.61
N GLY A 487 19.71 10.48 -36.03
CA GLY A 487 19.88 10.30 -34.59
C GLY A 487 20.56 11.51 -33.93
N ASP A 488 20.75 11.42 -32.62
CA ASP A 488 21.57 12.37 -31.86
C ASP A 488 23.08 12.08 -32.06
N ASP A 489 23.94 13.03 -31.69
CA ASP A 489 25.41 12.85 -31.65
C ASP A 489 26.04 12.30 -32.96
N SER A 490 25.57 12.79 -34.11
CA SER A 490 26.02 12.36 -35.44
C SER A 490 25.83 10.85 -35.71
N CYS A 491 24.90 10.23 -35.00
CA CYS A 491 24.45 8.86 -35.26
C CYS A 491 23.22 8.87 -36.18
N VAL A 492 22.94 7.70 -36.76
CA VAL A 492 21.71 7.43 -37.52
C VAL A 492 20.96 6.29 -36.86
N GLU A 493 19.65 6.29 -36.98
CA GLU A 493 18.77 5.25 -36.48
C GLU A 493 18.29 4.41 -37.66
N VAL A 494 18.57 3.11 -37.61
CA VAL A 494 18.24 2.18 -38.70
C VAL A 494 17.20 1.19 -38.24
N PHE A 495 16.19 0.98 -39.09
CA PHE A 495 15.11 0.02 -38.89
C PHE A 495 15.23 -1.08 -39.94
N LEU A 496 15.15 -2.34 -39.49
CA LEU A 496 15.24 -3.54 -40.33
C LEU A 496 13.93 -4.32 -40.27
N ASP A 497 13.63 -5.08 -41.31
CA ASP A 497 12.48 -6.01 -41.36
C ASP A 497 12.62 -7.13 -40.33
N HIS A 498 13.83 -7.69 -40.20
CA HIS A 498 14.18 -8.64 -39.15
C HIS A 498 15.62 -8.42 -38.67
N THR A 499 15.95 -8.86 -37.46
CA THR A 499 17.27 -8.57 -36.86
C THR A 499 17.69 -9.56 -35.75
N PRO A 500 18.99 -9.92 -35.64
CA PRO A 500 19.53 -10.67 -34.52
C PRO A 500 19.79 -9.80 -33.28
N PHE A 501 19.69 -8.46 -33.40
CA PHE A 501 20.03 -7.54 -32.32
C PHE A 501 18.93 -7.50 -31.26
N TYR A 502 19.27 -7.94 -30.06
CA TYR A 502 18.42 -7.78 -28.89
C TYR A 502 18.33 -6.30 -28.52
N ALA A 503 17.14 -5.87 -28.15
CA ALA A 503 16.84 -4.49 -27.82
C ALA A 503 16.74 -4.41 -26.29
N GLU A 504 17.32 -3.36 -25.71
CA GLU A 504 17.36 -3.19 -24.26
C GLU A 504 15.97 -3.43 -23.63
N SER A 505 15.90 -4.46 -22.79
CA SER A 505 14.67 -4.87 -22.11
C SER A 505 14.98 -5.87 -21.00
N GLY A 506 14.08 -5.97 -20.01
CA GLY A 506 14.23 -6.95 -18.93
C GLY A 506 15.51 -6.80 -18.09
N GLY A 507 16.07 -5.60 -17.99
CA GLY A 507 17.34 -5.34 -17.28
C GLY A 507 18.59 -5.77 -18.06
N GLN A 508 18.43 -6.15 -19.33
CA GLN A 508 19.53 -6.49 -20.23
C GLN A 508 19.76 -5.35 -21.22
N VAL A 509 21.01 -4.91 -21.36
CA VAL A 509 21.41 -3.88 -22.34
C VAL A 509 21.25 -4.38 -23.79
N GLY A 510 21.05 -3.43 -24.71
CA GLY A 510 20.94 -3.70 -26.15
C GLY A 510 22.21 -4.29 -26.76
N ASP A 511 22.05 -5.05 -27.84
CA ASP A 511 23.18 -5.60 -28.56
C ASP A 511 23.87 -4.53 -29.42
N ILE A 512 25.18 -4.72 -29.58
CA ILE A 512 26.06 -3.93 -30.46
C ILE A 512 26.60 -4.82 -31.58
N GLY A 513 27.15 -4.23 -32.63
CA GLY A 513 27.64 -5.01 -33.78
C GLY A 513 27.77 -4.20 -35.06
N THR A 514 27.56 -4.85 -36.20
CA THR A 514 27.74 -4.26 -37.53
C THR A 514 26.55 -4.51 -38.44
N ILE A 515 26.18 -3.51 -39.24
CA ILE A 515 25.26 -3.64 -40.38
C ILE A 515 26.03 -3.23 -41.64
N ILE A 516 26.12 -4.14 -42.62
CA ILE A 516 26.88 -3.93 -43.86
C ILE A 516 25.94 -4.04 -45.05
N GLY A 517 25.88 -3.02 -45.88
CA GLY A 517 25.10 -2.99 -47.12
C GLY A 517 25.96 -2.72 -48.34
N GLU A 518 25.36 -2.72 -49.53
CA GLU A 518 26.05 -2.35 -50.76
C GLU A 518 26.46 -0.87 -50.72
N GLY A 519 27.75 -0.62 -50.46
CA GLY A 519 28.33 0.73 -50.46
C GLY A 519 28.32 1.46 -49.12
N PHE A 520 27.89 0.83 -48.03
CA PHE A 520 27.96 1.42 -46.68
C PHE A 520 28.21 0.39 -45.57
N GLU A 521 28.81 0.86 -44.48
CA GLU A 521 29.07 0.08 -43.27
C GLU A 521 28.69 0.91 -42.04
N LEU A 522 27.94 0.30 -41.13
CA LEU A 522 27.46 0.90 -39.89
C LEU A 522 27.97 0.10 -38.69
N SER A 523 28.44 0.84 -37.68
CA SER A 523 28.70 0.30 -36.35
C SER A 523 27.48 0.54 -35.48
N VAL A 524 26.76 -0.52 -35.12
CA VAL A 524 25.65 -0.46 -34.16
C VAL A 524 26.25 -0.31 -32.76
N ILE A 525 25.98 0.81 -32.11
CA ILE A 525 26.50 1.13 -30.78
C ILE A 525 25.49 0.86 -29.67
N ASP A 526 24.21 0.74 -30.01
CA ASP A 526 23.13 0.36 -29.09
C ASP A 526 21.89 -0.08 -29.89
N THR A 527 21.03 -0.89 -29.27
CA THR A 527 19.75 -1.32 -29.83
C THR A 527 18.65 -1.19 -28.78
N ASN A 528 17.59 -0.46 -29.09
CA ASN A 528 16.44 -0.23 -28.19
C ASN A 528 15.12 -0.28 -28.96
N PHE A 529 13.99 -0.18 -28.26
CA PHE A 529 12.68 -0.05 -28.90
C PHE A 529 12.35 1.42 -29.16
N ALA A 530 12.05 1.79 -30.40
CA ALA A 530 11.49 3.10 -30.74
C ALA A 530 10.00 3.19 -30.33
N LEU A 531 9.28 2.10 -30.58
CA LEU A 531 7.91 1.83 -30.15
C LEU A 531 7.81 0.35 -29.75
N PRO A 532 6.79 -0.08 -29.00
CA PRO A 532 6.61 -1.49 -28.66
C PRO A 532 6.66 -2.39 -29.90
N GLY A 533 7.67 -3.26 -29.98
CA GLY A 533 7.88 -4.17 -31.11
C GLY A 533 8.69 -3.61 -32.28
N LEU A 534 8.98 -2.31 -32.35
CA LEU A 534 9.83 -1.70 -33.39
C LEU A 534 11.25 -1.51 -32.87
N ARG A 535 12.19 -2.31 -33.40
CA ARG A 535 13.60 -2.27 -32.97
C ARG A 535 14.36 -1.20 -33.73
N ARG A 536 15.03 -0.35 -32.95
CA ARG A 536 15.84 0.76 -33.41
C ARG A 536 17.31 0.44 -33.17
N HIS A 537 18.10 0.47 -34.24
CA HIS A 537 19.55 0.30 -34.17
C HIS A 537 20.17 1.69 -34.22
N ILE A 538 20.87 2.08 -33.15
CA ILE A 538 21.60 3.35 -33.09
C ILE A 538 22.99 3.09 -33.67
N CYS A 539 23.30 3.75 -34.78
CA CYS A 539 24.44 3.44 -35.62
C CYS A 539 25.35 4.65 -35.79
N ARG A 540 26.66 4.41 -35.73
CA ARG A 540 27.65 5.32 -36.30
C ARG A 540 27.98 4.88 -37.72
N VAL A 541 27.92 5.81 -38.66
CA VAL A 541 28.35 5.56 -40.05
C VAL A 541 29.87 5.40 -40.08
N VAL A 542 30.35 4.22 -40.49
CA VAL A 542 31.78 3.93 -40.64
C VAL A 542 32.24 4.34 -42.03
N SER A 543 31.45 3.97 -43.05
CA SER A 543 31.67 4.39 -44.44
C SER A 543 30.36 4.38 -45.23
N GLY A 544 30.29 5.17 -46.30
CA GLY A 544 29.11 5.24 -47.18
C GLY A 544 27.92 6.02 -46.61
N GLU A 545 26.75 5.83 -47.22
CA GLU A 545 25.48 6.41 -46.77
C GLU A 545 24.40 5.31 -46.75
N PRO A 546 23.80 5.02 -45.58
CA PRO A 546 22.77 3.99 -45.49
C PRO A 546 21.51 4.42 -46.24
N THR A 547 20.96 3.50 -47.04
CA THR A 547 19.83 3.79 -47.93
C THR A 547 18.70 2.80 -47.68
N GLU A 548 17.47 3.30 -47.67
CA GLU A 548 16.25 2.49 -47.54
C GLU A 548 16.07 1.54 -48.72
N GLY A 549 15.49 0.36 -48.46
CA GLY A 549 15.25 -0.69 -49.45
C GLY A 549 16.47 -1.55 -49.82
N ILE A 550 17.65 -1.25 -49.27
CA ILE A 550 18.88 -2.02 -49.53
C ILE A 550 18.96 -3.25 -48.62
N ALA A 551 19.38 -4.37 -49.22
CA ALA A 551 19.71 -5.58 -48.49
C ALA A 551 21.04 -5.42 -47.72
N VAL A 552 21.06 -5.89 -46.48
CA VAL A 552 22.17 -5.75 -45.55
C VAL A 552 22.44 -7.04 -44.81
N THR A 553 23.70 -7.29 -44.46
CA THR A 553 24.08 -8.30 -43.49
C THR A 553 24.18 -7.63 -42.10
N ALA A 554 23.28 -8.01 -41.19
CA ALA A 554 23.26 -7.55 -39.81
C ALA A 554 23.91 -8.62 -38.90
N ARG A 555 24.94 -8.25 -38.13
CA ARG A 555 25.70 -9.18 -37.28
C ARG A 555 25.98 -8.58 -35.91
N ILE A 556 25.60 -9.28 -34.84
CA ILE A 556 25.89 -8.88 -33.46
C ILE A 556 27.35 -9.16 -33.08
N ASP A 557 27.85 -8.43 -32.09
CA ASP A 557 29.05 -8.81 -31.33
C ASP A 557 28.70 -9.95 -30.36
N VAL A 558 29.09 -11.16 -30.73
CA VAL A 558 28.78 -12.39 -29.98
C VAL A 558 29.46 -12.41 -28.61
N ASP A 559 30.65 -11.84 -28.49
CA ASP A 559 31.39 -11.81 -27.22
C ASP A 559 30.71 -10.84 -26.23
N ALA A 560 30.32 -9.65 -26.71
CA ALA A 560 29.54 -8.69 -25.94
C ALA A 560 28.18 -9.29 -25.52
N ARG A 561 27.46 -9.93 -26.46
CA ARG A 561 26.19 -10.62 -26.19
C ARG A 561 26.34 -11.67 -25.09
N THR A 562 27.38 -12.48 -25.18
CA THR A 562 27.65 -13.57 -24.23
C THR A 562 27.97 -13.03 -22.84
N ALA A 563 28.77 -11.96 -22.74
CA ALA A 563 29.07 -11.29 -21.47
C ALA A 563 27.79 -10.73 -20.81
N THR A 564 26.93 -10.09 -21.61
CA THR A 564 25.64 -9.55 -21.15
C THR A 564 24.70 -10.67 -20.66
N ARG A 565 24.58 -11.78 -21.38
CA ARG A 565 23.77 -12.95 -20.95
C ARG A 565 24.26 -13.56 -19.63
N ARG A 566 25.58 -13.63 -19.43
CA ARG A 566 26.19 -14.10 -18.18
C ARG A 566 25.85 -13.18 -17.02
N ASN A 567 25.96 -11.86 -17.19
CA ASN A 567 25.58 -10.90 -16.16
C ASN A 567 24.10 -10.98 -15.82
N HIS A 568 23.21 -11.06 -16.82
CA HIS A 568 21.78 -11.22 -16.59
C HIS A 568 21.48 -12.47 -15.74
N THR A 569 22.08 -13.60 -16.10
CA THR A 569 21.98 -14.85 -15.31
C THR A 569 22.54 -14.65 -13.90
N GLY A 570 23.69 -13.99 -13.78
CA GLY A 570 24.32 -13.65 -12.50
C GLY A 570 23.43 -12.81 -11.59
N THR A 571 22.67 -11.86 -12.14
CA THR A 571 21.70 -11.05 -11.40
C THR A 571 20.60 -11.91 -10.79
N HIS A 572 20.05 -12.88 -11.53
CA HIS A 572 19.05 -13.82 -10.98
C HIS A 572 19.63 -14.68 -9.86
N VAL A 573 20.86 -15.19 -10.04
CA VAL A 573 21.57 -15.97 -9.00
C VAL A 573 21.83 -15.10 -7.77
N LEU A 574 22.24 -13.84 -7.95
CA LEU A 574 22.48 -12.91 -6.86
C LEU A 574 21.17 -12.56 -6.14
N HIS A 575 20.06 -12.32 -6.85
CA HIS A 575 18.76 -12.11 -6.24
C HIS A 575 18.33 -13.32 -5.39
N TRP A 576 18.52 -14.55 -5.88
CA TRP A 576 18.26 -15.76 -5.11
C TRP A 576 19.14 -15.84 -3.86
N ALA A 577 20.44 -15.56 -3.99
CA ALA A 577 21.38 -15.58 -2.88
C ALA A 577 21.07 -14.50 -1.83
N LEU A 578 20.72 -13.29 -2.26
CA LEU A 578 20.36 -12.19 -1.35
C LEU A 578 19.11 -12.51 -0.55
N ARG A 579 18.04 -13.04 -1.17
CA ARG A 579 16.85 -13.50 -0.44
C ARG A 579 17.18 -14.62 0.54
N THR A 580 18.08 -15.53 0.16
CA THR A 580 18.48 -16.65 1.02
C THR A 580 19.30 -16.21 2.24
N VAL A 581 20.20 -15.24 2.05
CA VAL A 581 21.17 -14.82 3.09
C VAL A 581 20.66 -13.66 3.93
N LEU A 582 19.95 -12.71 3.34
CA LEU A 582 19.52 -11.46 4.00
C LEU A 582 18.03 -11.44 4.36
N GLY A 583 17.22 -12.35 3.78
CA GLY A 583 15.76 -12.33 3.87
C GLY A 583 15.13 -11.70 2.64
#